data_AF-A0A3C1N8I6-F1
#
_entry.id   AF-A0A3C1N8I6-F1
#
_cell.length_a   1.000
_cell.length_b   1.000
_cell.length_c   1.000
_cell.angle_alpha   90.00
_cell.angle_beta   90.00
_cell.angle_gamma   90.00
#
_symmetry.space_group_name_H-M   'P 1'
#
loop_
_entity.id
_entity.type
_entity.pdbx_description
1 polymer ?
#
loop_
_entity_poly.entity_id
_entity_poly.type
_entity_poly.pdbx_seq_one_letter_code
_entity_poly.pdbx_strand_id
1 'polypeptide(L)'
;HNRRVMVQGFHGTGKSTHLEQIAARLNWPCIRINLDSHVSRVSLVGKDAIVLKDGHQATEFQEGLLPIAAQNPCALVFDEYDAGRPDVMFVIQRVLEADGRLTLLDQNRVIRPHPYFRLFAT
;
A
#
# COMPACT_ATOMS: atom_id res chain seq x y z
N HIS A 1 19.81 0.96 0.71
CA HIS A 1 19.00 1.64 -0.33
C HIS A 1 17.64 0.97 -0.44
N ASN A 2 16.53 1.70 -0.27
CA ASN A 2 15.16 1.19 -0.43
C ASN A 2 14.72 1.34 -1.91
N ARG A 3 15.20 0.44 -2.77
CA ARG A 3 14.83 0.46 -4.20
C ARG A 3 13.43 -0.12 -4.36
N ARG A 4 12.58 0.53 -5.17
CA ARG A 4 11.27 0.01 -5.60
C ARG A 4 11.52 -1.04 -6.67
N VAL A 5 10.89 -2.21 -6.58
CA VAL A 5 11.21 -3.35 -7.43
C VAL A 5 9.95 -3.82 -8.17
N MET A 6 10.01 -3.81 -9.49
CA MET A 6 9.04 -4.51 -10.35
C MET A 6 9.54 -5.94 -10.56
N VAL A 7 8.68 -6.94 -10.36
CA VAL A 7 9.02 -8.37 -10.52
C VAL A 7 8.22 -8.95 -11.68
N GLN A 8 8.83 -8.99 -12.86
CA GLN A 8 8.17 -9.40 -14.10
C GLN A 8 8.58 -10.81 -14.56
N GLY A 9 7.65 -11.55 -15.17
CA GLY A 9 7.90 -12.87 -15.78
C GLY A 9 6.58 -13.57 -16.12
N PHE A 10 6.64 -14.72 -16.81
CA PHE A 10 5.43 -15.44 -17.24
C PHE A 10 4.51 -15.84 -16.07
N HIS A 11 3.21 -16.01 -16.35
CA HIS A 11 2.27 -16.52 -15.34
C HIS A 11 2.72 -17.90 -14.84
N GLY A 12 2.54 -18.17 -13.55
CA GLY A 12 2.90 -19.47 -12.95
C GLY A 12 4.39 -19.68 -12.64
N THR A 13 5.29 -18.71 -12.88
CA THR A 13 6.73 -18.87 -12.58
C THR A 13 7.12 -18.67 -11.10
N GLY A 14 6.14 -18.56 -10.21
CA GLY A 14 6.39 -18.46 -8.76
C GLY A 14 6.89 -17.09 -8.26
N LYS A 15 6.64 -16.00 -8.99
CA LYS A 15 7.08 -14.65 -8.58
C LYS A 15 6.47 -14.22 -7.26
N SER A 16 5.14 -14.34 -7.13
CA SER A 16 4.42 -13.96 -5.91
C SER A 16 4.80 -14.87 -4.74
N THR A 17 4.92 -16.18 -4.98
CA THR A 17 5.36 -17.12 -3.94
C THR A 17 6.80 -16.85 -3.50
N HIS A 18 7.68 -16.40 -4.39
CA HIS A 18 9.03 -15.99 -4.02
C HIS A 18 9.03 -14.79 -3.06
N LEU A 19 8.21 -13.77 -3.31
CA LEU A 19 8.05 -12.62 -2.42
C LEU A 19 7.51 -13.03 -1.04
N GLU A 20 6.48 -13.89 -1.02
CA GLU A 20 5.91 -14.43 0.22
C GLU A 20 6.95 -15.20 1.04
N GLN A 21 7.77 -16.03 0.38
CA GLN A 21 8.84 -16.80 1.02
C GLN A 21 9.96 -15.91 1.60
N ILE A 22 10.26 -14.78 0.97
CA ILE A 22 11.21 -13.79 1.50
C ILE A 22 10.60 -13.10 2.73
N ALA A 23 9.36 -12.60 2.61
CA ALA A 23 8.68 -11.92 3.71
C ALA A 23 8.55 -12.82 4.95
N ALA A 24 8.20 -14.10 4.76
CA ALA A 24 8.13 -15.10 5.83
C ALA A 24 9.48 -15.30 6.54
N ARG A 25 10.59 -15.36 5.80
CA ARG A 25 11.94 -15.50 6.38
C ARG A 25 12.39 -14.26 7.16
N LEU A 26 11.90 -13.08 6.76
CA LEU A 26 12.18 -11.81 7.45
C LEU A 26 11.19 -11.52 8.59
N ASN A 27 10.20 -12.39 8.80
CA ASN A 27 9.06 -12.15 9.69
C ASN A 27 8.34 -10.82 9.39
N TRP A 28 8.22 -10.48 8.11
CA TRP A 28 7.48 -9.31 7.64
C TRP A 28 6.10 -9.75 7.12
N PRO A 29 5.03 -9.01 7.43
CA PRO A 29 3.76 -9.12 6.72
C PRO A 29 3.96 -8.97 5.21
N CYS A 30 3.40 -9.91 4.45
CA CYS A 30 3.26 -9.82 2.99
C CYS A 30 1.81 -9.43 2.67
N ILE A 31 1.58 -8.16 2.35
CA ILE A 31 0.26 -7.65 2.01
C ILE A 31 0.15 -7.62 0.49
N ARG A 32 -0.88 -8.25 -0.05
CA ARG A 32 -1.15 -8.28 -1.50
C ARG A 32 -2.42 -7.49 -1.80
N ILE A 33 -2.34 -6.62 -2.79
CA ILE A 33 -3.47 -5.84 -3.30
C ILE A 33 -3.60 -6.17 -4.79
N ASN A 34 -4.68 -6.85 -5.16
CA ASN A 34 -5.02 -7.04 -6.56
C ASN A 34 -5.65 -5.76 -7.11
N LEU A 35 -5.04 -5.15 -8.13
CA LEU A 35 -5.49 -3.90 -8.72
C LEU A 35 -6.59 -4.16 -9.76
N ASP A 36 -7.80 -4.41 -9.28
CA ASP A 36 -8.99 -4.60 -10.10
C ASP A 36 -9.94 -3.38 -10.03
N SER A 37 -11.16 -3.54 -10.57
CA SER A 37 -12.19 -2.50 -10.54
C SER A 37 -12.76 -2.21 -9.13
N HIS A 38 -12.58 -3.12 -8.17
CA HIS A 38 -13.09 -3.00 -6.80
C HIS A 38 -12.18 -2.16 -5.91
N VAL A 39 -10.85 -2.15 -6.17
CA VAL A 39 -9.93 -1.30 -5.42
C VAL A 39 -10.22 0.17 -5.73
N SER A 40 -10.41 0.95 -4.66
CA SER A 40 -10.70 2.37 -4.75
C SER A 40 -9.58 3.18 -4.09
N ARG A 41 -9.47 4.46 -4.46
CA ARG A 41 -8.60 5.40 -3.77
C ARG A 41 -8.86 5.43 -2.26
N VAL A 42 -10.12 5.34 -1.86
CA VAL A 42 -10.54 5.35 -0.45
C VAL A 42 -10.04 4.13 0.31
N SER A 43 -10.12 2.92 -0.25
CA SER A 43 -9.58 1.73 0.42
C SER A 43 -8.05 1.74 0.48
N LEU A 44 -7.40 2.36 -0.49
CA LEU A 44 -5.93 2.46 -0.53
C LEU A 44 -5.39 3.55 0.41
N VAL A 45 -5.98 4.74 0.43
CA VAL A 45 -5.48 5.91 1.18
C VAL A 45 -6.17 6.08 2.53
N GLY A 46 -7.47 5.80 2.61
CA GLY A 46 -8.29 6.04 3.79
C GLY A 46 -9.44 7.02 3.53
N LYS A 47 -10.27 7.20 4.55
CA LYS A 47 -11.39 8.15 4.58
C LYS A 47 -11.67 8.62 6.00
N ASP A 48 -12.31 9.76 6.13
CA ASP A 48 -13.00 10.12 7.35
C ASP A 48 -14.22 9.23 7.57
N ALA A 49 -14.34 8.69 8.76
CA ALA A 49 -15.45 7.85 9.18
C ALA A 49 -16.03 8.37 10.50
N ILE A 50 -17.35 8.28 10.63
CA ILE A 50 -18.01 8.55 11.91
C ILE A 50 -17.83 7.32 12.78
N VAL A 51 -17.17 7.49 13.91
CA VAL A 51 -17.00 6.47 14.94
C VAL A 51 -17.70 6.91 16.22
N LEU A 52 -18.16 5.95 17.03
CA LEU A 52 -18.69 6.23 18.35
C LEU A 52 -17.56 6.18 19.36
N LYS A 53 -17.31 7.30 20.04
CA LYS A 53 -16.33 7.43 21.10
C LYS A 53 -17.03 7.93 22.35
N ASP A 54 -16.99 7.12 23.41
CA ASP A 54 -17.67 7.44 24.69
C ASP A 54 -19.15 7.84 24.50
N GLY A 55 -19.86 7.15 23.62
CA GLY A 55 -21.27 7.41 23.31
C GLY A 55 -21.54 8.62 22.39
N HIS A 56 -20.51 9.35 21.98
CA HIS A 56 -20.64 10.52 21.09
C HIS A 56 -20.15 10.21 19.68
N GLN A 57 -20.80 10.79 18.67
CA GLN A 57 -20.34 10.72 17.29
C GLN A 57 -19.09 11.61 17.13
N ALA A 58 -17.99 11.00 16.71
CA ALA A 58 -16.75 11.69 16.39
C ALA A 58 -16.32 11.32 14.97
N THR A 59 -15.80 12.28 14.22
CA THR A 59 -15.17 12.03 12.92
C THR A 59 -13.71 11.68 13.14
N GLU A 60 -13.33 10.45 12.79
CA GLU A 60 -11.95 9.99 12.83
C GLU A 60 -11.53 9.49 11.45
N PHE A 61 -10.32 9.85 11.04
CA PHE A 61 -9.75 9.32 9.80
C PHE A 61 -9.31 7.88 9.98
N GLN A 62 -9.88 7.01 9.17
CA GLN A 62 -9.47 5.62 9.07
C GLN A 62 -8.46 5.49 7.94
N GLU A 63 -7.23 5.15 8.30
CA GLU A 63 -6.16 4.92 7.34
C GLU A 63 -6.49 3.74 6.40
N GLY A 64 -6.19 3.90 5.12
CA GLY A 64 -6.26 2.83 4.15
C GLY A 64 -5.04 1.91 4.20
N LEU A 65 -5.02 0.91 3.30
CA LEU A 65 -3.97 -0.11 3.27
C LEU A 65 -2.56 0.47 3.07
N LEU A 66 -2.42 1.49 2.22
CA LEU A 66 -1.11 2.05 1.87
C LEU A 66 -0.47 2.85 3.03
N PRO A 67 -1.16 3.78 3.72
CA PRO A 67 -0.63 4.42 4.92
C PRO A 67 -0.25 3.42 6.02
N ILE A 68 -1.11 2.42 6.27
CA ILE A 68 -0.84 1.38 7.28
C ILE A 68 0.43 0.60 6.91
N ALA A 69 0.51 0.10 5.67
CA ALA A 69 1.66 -0.66 5.22
C ALA A 69 2.95 0.17 5.22
N ALA A 70 2.88 1.42 4.77
CA ALA A 70 4.04 2.31 4.70
C ALA A 70 4.66 2.60 6.07
N GLN A 71 3.88 2.59 7.15
CA GLN A 71 4.37 2.89 8.50
C GLN A 71 4.97 1.67 9.22
N ASN A 72 4.87 0.47 8.64
CA ASN A 72 5.28 -0.78 9.28
C ASN A 72 6.37 -1.51 8.47
N PRO A 73 7.17 -2.41 9.09
CA PRO A 73 7.96 -3.37 8.33
C PRO A 73 7.00 -4.27 7.56
N CYS A 74 7.01 -4.20 6.22
CA CYS A 74 6.03 -4.90 5.38
C CYS A 74 6.54 -5.00 3.94
N ALA A 75 6.25 -6.12 3.29
CA ALA A 75 6.28 -6.25 1.84
C ALA A 75 4.87 -6.03 1.30
N LEU A 76 4.64 -4.90 0.62
CA LEU A 76 3.39 -4.60 -0.06
C LEU A 76 3.54 -4.91 -1.55
N VAL A 77 2.67 -5.78 -2.07
CA VAL A 77 2.68 -6.27 -3.45
C VAL A 77 1.41 -5.83 -4.15
N PHE A 78 1.57 -5.18 -5.29
CA PHE A 78 0.48 -4.87 -6.22
C PHE A 78 0.44 -5.93 -7.33
N ASP A 79 -0.61 -6.74 -7.35
CA ASP A 79 -0.89 -7.70 -8.44
C ASP A 79 -1.73 -7.00 -9.53
N GLU A 80 -1.59 -7.43 -10.79
CA GLU A 80 -2.35 -6.90 -11.95
C GLU A 80 -2.18 -5.38 -12.12
N TYR A 81 -0.94 -4.90 -12.00
CA TYR A 81 -0.64 -3.46 -12.01
C TYR A 81 -1.16 -2.72 -13.26
N ASP A 82 -1.28 -3.41 -14.38
CA ASP A 82 -1.83 -2.90 -15.63
C ASP A 82 -3.37 -2.76 -15.64
N ALA A 83 -4.08 -3.44 -14.74
CA ALA A 83 -5.54 -3.36 -14.60
C ALA A 83 -6.00 -2.24 -13.64
N GLY A 84 -5.07 -1.61 -12.93
CA GLY A 84 -5.39 -0.60 -11.91
C GLY A 84 -6.07 0.65 -12.47
N ARG A 85 -7.10 1.12 -11.76
CA ARG A 85 -7.84 2.34 -12.13
C ARG A 85 -6.95 3.59 -12.06
N PRO A 86 -7.11 4.56 -12.99
CA PRO A 86 -6.23 5.73 -13.06
C PRO A 86 -6.10 6.52 -11.74
N ASP A 87 -7.19 6.67 -10.99
CA ASP A 87 -7.21 7.39 -9.71
C ASP A 87 -6.40 6.69 -8.60
N VAL A 88 -6.36 5.36 -8.64
CA VAL A 88 -5.55 4.50 -7.75
C VAL A 88 -4.09 4.52 -8.18
N MET A 89 -3.83 4.38 -9.47
CA MET A 89 -2.48 4.38 -10.03
C MET A 89 -1.75 5.69 -9.77
N PHE A 90 -2.45 6.82 -9.81
CA PHE A 90 -1.89 8.12 -9.46
C PHE A 90 -1.35 8.17 -8.02
N VAL A 91 -2.05 7.56 -7.06
CA VAL A 91 -1.58 7.46 -5.68
C VAL A 91 -0.32 6.62 -5.60
N ILE A 92 -0.30 5.46 -6.25
CA ILE A 92 0.84 4.56 -6.25
C ILE A 92 2.06 5.23 -6.88
N GLN A 93 1.89 5.85 -8.05
CA GLN A 93 2.94 6.58 -8.75
C GLN A 93 3.54 7.69 -7.88
N ARG A 94 2.72 8.45 -7.15
CA ARG A 94 3.22 9.50 -6.24
C ARG A 94 4.14 8.96 -5.16
N VAL A 95 3.82 7.82 -4.55
CA VAL A 95 4.70 7.15 -3.59
C VAL A 95 5.98 6.65 -4.26
N LEU A 96 5.85 6.13 -5.49
CA LEU A 96 6.97 5.70 -6.32
C LEU A 96 7.86 6.85 -6.83
N GLU A 97 7.51 8.12 -6.65
CA GLU A 97 8.33 9.27 -7.07
C GLU A 97 8.90 10.04 -5.87
N ALA A 98 8.09 10.27 -4.84
CA ALA A 98 8.42 11.14 -3.71
C ALA A 98 9.31 10.48 -2.63
N ASP A 99 10.37 9.75 -3.01
CA ASP A 99 11.22 8.96 -2.09
C ASP A 99 10.43 8.00 -1.17
N GLY A 100 9.23 7.58 -1.59
CA GLY A 100 8.37 6.68 -0.83
C GLY A 100 7.50 7.41 0.19
N ARG A 101 7.56 8.75 0.25
CA ARG A 101 6.69 9.56 1.11
C ARG A 101 5.27 9.53 0.58
N LEU A 102 4.33 9.31 1.50
CA LEU A 102 2.91 9.38 1.23
C LEU A 102 2.36 10.65 1.87
N THR A 103 1.89 11.58 1.04
CA THR A 103 1.25 12.82 1.52
C THR A 103 -0.26 12.61 1.58
N LEU A 104 -0.82 12.64 2.78
CA LEU A 104 -2.26 12.67 3.03
C LEU A 104 -2.71 14.13 3.02
N LEU A 105 -3.17 14.60 1.85
CA LEU A 105 -3.53 16.01 1.63
C LEU A 105 -4.65 16.47 2.57
N ASP A 106 -5.68 15.65 2.74
CA ASP A 106 -6.85 15.97 3.58
C ASP A 106 -6.48 16.10 5.06
N GLN A 107 -5.41 15.43 5.47
CA GLN A 107 -4.88 15.50 6.85
C GLN A 107 -3.73 16.48 7.02
N ASN A 108 -3.26 17.11 5.94
CA ASN A 108 -2.00 17.85 5.90
C ASN A 108 -0.82 17.08 6.55
N ARG A 109 -0.77 15.76 6.34
CA ARG A 109 0.18 14.84 6.99
C ARG A 109 1.09 14.18 5.98
N VAL A 110 2.39 14.12 6.28
CA VAL A 110 3.38 13.41 5.46
C VAL A 110 3.83 12.17 6.20
N ILE A 111 3.54 11.00 5.63
CA ILE A 111 4.00 9.71 6.12
C ILE A 111 5.35 9.40 5.47
N ARG A 112 6.35 9.18 6.32
CA ARG A 112 7.65 8.66 5.90
C ARG A 112 7.61 7.14 5.99
N PRO A 113 8.02 6.43 4.93
CA PRO A 113 7.96 4.98 4.92
C PRO A 113 8.94 4.41 5.96
N HIS A 114 8.53 3.33 6.60
CA HIS A 114 9.36 2.56 7.51
C HIS A 114 10.62 2.08 6.77
N PRO A 115 11.82 2.02 7.40
CA PRO A 115 13.05 1.61 6.73
C PRO A 115 12.99 0.20 6.08
N TYR A 116 12.11 -0.65 6.61
CA TYR A 116 11.85 -2.02 6.15
C TYR A 116 10.59 -2.16 5.30
N PHE A 117 9.89 -1.08 4.98
CA PHE A 117 8.81 -1.11 4.02
C PHE A 117 9.34 -1.33 2.60
N ARG A 118 8.77 -2.29 1.86
CA ARG A 118 9.11 -2.61 0.47
C ARG A 118 7.86 -2.65 -0.39
N LEU A 119 7.97 -2.03 -1.57
CA LEU A 119 6.95 -2.03 -2.60
C LEU A 119 7.38 -2.95 -3.74
N PHE A 120 6.47 -3.85 -4.11
CA PHE A 120 6.57 -4.73 -5.26
C PHE A 120 5.36 -4.57 -6.15
N ALA A 121 5.55 -4.81 -7.44
CA ALA A 121 4.47 -4.99 -8.40
C ALA A 121 4.79 -6.21 -9.28
N THR A 122 3.75 -6.96 -9.67
CA THR A 122 3.86 -8.20 -10.46
C THR A 122 2.91 -8.22 -11.64
#